data_AF-A0A3M1LIQ3-F1
#
_entry.id   AF-A0A3M1LIQ3-F1
#
_cell.length_a   1.000
_cell.length_b   1.000
_cell.length_c   1.000
_cell.angle_alpha   90.00
_cell.angle_beta   90.00
_cell.angle_gamma   90.00
#
_symmetry.space_group_name_H-M   'P 1'
#
loop_
_entity.id
_entity.type
_entity.pdbx_description
1 polymer ?
#
loop_
_entity_poly.entity_id
_entity_poly.type
_entity_poly.pdbx_seq_one_letter_code
_entity_poly.pdbx_strand_id
1 'polypeptide(L)'
;SGPAAGVVGAVQIARRLGFDRILTLDMGGTSTDTARYDGRYDYRFTTRVGGVELHHPSLAIETVAAGGGSICWFDGHRLRVGPESAGAAPGPACYGNGGPLALTDVNLLLGKLDPALMGIPVSRDAARQALHEVRAEVERKTGRKHSEETLLRGFERIANELMAGAIRRISVRRGFDPRSYALVVFGGAGGLHACRIADLLGMRTVVLPYDAGLLSAWGLGHAQTEQLESRQVLLPFEACREKLGGWFAELEERAREALEKQGFGPEEIEVRSRWLHLRFRGQESSLEVPFSTPEAVLPAFRQRYRHLFGHYPEEGVPEVESLKLLAAAPRREAPMQTEGVRQGEEVRVEGCPLIQWDELEPGQIVPGPCLLL
;
A
#
# COMPACT_ATOMS: atom_id res chain seq x y z
N SER A 1 -0.82 -12.63 3.91
CA SER A 1 -2.26 -12.91 3.95
C SER A 1 -3.07 -11.64 4.12
N GLY A 2 -2.85 -10.82 5.17
CA GLY A 2 -3.61 -9.58 5.40
C GLY A 2 -3.43 -8.47 4.36
N PRO A 3 -2.21 -7.88 4.22
CA PRO A 3 -2.01 -6.73 3.32
C PRO A 3 -2.32 -7.04 1.86
N ALA A 4 -1.98 -8.26 1.40
CA ALA A 4 -2.30 -8.74 0.06
C ALA A 4 -3.82 -8.76 -0.21
N ALA A 5 -4.60 -9.25 0.76
CA ALA A 5 -6.05 -9.24 0.67
C ALA A 5 -6.62 -7.80 0.67
N GLY A 6 -6.03 -6.89 1.46
CA GLY A 6 -6.37 -5.47 1.42
C GLY A 6 -6.17 -4.85 0.04
N VAL A 7 -5.05 -5.14 -0.62
CA VAL A 7 -4.79 -4.68 -2.01
C VAL A 7 -5.84 -5.21 -2.97
N VAL A 8 -6.21 -6.49 -2.87
CA VAL A 8 -7.29 -7.08 -3.68
C VAL A 8 -8.62 -6.34 -3.45
N GLY A 9 -8.95 -6.06 -2.19
CA GLY A 9 -10.15 -5.32 -1.82
C GLY A 9 -10.16 -3.91 -2.41
N ALA A 10 -9.05 -3.19 -2.24
CA ALA A 10 -8.87 -1.84 -2.77
C ALA A 10 -9.02 -1.78 -4.29
N VAL A 11 -8.43 -2.74 -5.03
CA VAL A 11 -8.57 -2.82 -6.49
C VAL A 11 -10.01 -3.03 -6.90
N GLN A 12 -10.77 -3.88 -6.20
CA GLN A 12 -12.16 -4.13 -6.54
C GLN A 12 -13.05 -2.90 -6.35
N ILE A 13 -12.90 -2.22 -5.22
CA ILE A 13 -13.66 -0.98 -4.95
C ILE A 13 -13.29 0.09 -5.97
N ALA A 14 -12.00 0.29 -6.22
CA ALA A 14 -11.52 1.26 -7.19
C ALA A 14 -12.09 1.03 -8.60
N ARG A 15 -12.08 -0.21 -9.09
CA ARG A 15 -12.60 -0.54 -10.42
C ARG A 15 -14.11 -0.30 -10.53
N ARG A 16 -14.88 -0.55 -9.47
CA ARG A 16 -16.31 -0.21 -9.44
C ARG A 16 -16.57 1.30 -9.51
N LEU A 17 -15.62 2.10 -9.03
CA LEU A 17 -15.64 3.56 -9.11
C LEU A 17 -15.00 4.10 -10.42
N GLY A 18 -14.59 3.23 -11.34
CA GLY A 18 -13.98 3.62 -12.61
C GLY A 18 -12.48 3.94 -12.53
N PHE A 19 -11.79 3.56 -11.46
CA PHE A 19 -10.34 3.72 -11.32
C PHE A 19 -9.60 2.40 -11.59
N ASP A 20 -8.86 2.35 -12.71
CA ASP A 20 -7.96 1.23 -13.05
C ASP A 20 -6.50 1.47 -12.66
N ARG A 21 -6.20 2.65 -12.10
CA ARG A 21 -4.87 3.05 -11.62
C ARG A 21 -4.98 3.56 -10.20
N ILE A 22 -4.51 2.75 -9.24
CA ILE A 22 -4.53 3.12 -7.83
C ILE A 22 -3.19 2.90 -7.13
N LEU A 23 -2.98 3.69 -6.09
CA LEU A 23 -2.00 3.46 -5.03
C LEU A 23 -2.77 3.16 -3.76
N THR A 24 -2.31 2.20 -2.97
CA THR A 24 -2.96 1.82 -1.71
C THR A 24 -2.22 2.39 -0.51
N LEU A 25 -2.97 2.68 0.56
CA LEU A 25 -2.47 3.05 1.87
C LEU A 25 -3.27 2.28 2.93
N ASP A 26 -2.74 1.14 3.37
CA ASP A 26 -3.29 0.35 4.49
C ASP A 26 -2.54 0.71 5.76
N MET A 27 -3.12 1.55 6.61
CA MET A 27 -2.47 1.96 7.86
C MET A 27 -3.18 1.34 9.07
N GLY A 28 -2.43 0.47 9.76
CA GLY A 28 -2.86 -0.15 11.01
C GLY A 28 -2.20 0.45 12.24
N GLY A 29 -2.20 -0.32 13.33
CA GLY A 29 -1.60 0.09 14.60
C GLY A 29 -0.07 0.06 14.61
N THR A 30 0.61 -0.69 13.75
CA THR A 30 2.08 -0.87 13.82
C THR A 30 2.80 -0.37 12.58
N SER A 31 2.19 -0.53 11.41
CA SER A 31 2.80 -0.26 10.13
C SER A 31 1.78 0.29 9.15
N THR A 32 2.31 0.77 8.03
CA THR A 32 1.54 1.08 6.82
C THR A 32 2.04 0.23 5.67
N ASP A 33 1.13 -0.41 4.95
CA ASP A 33 1.40 -1.19 3.75
C ASP A 33 0.90 -0.44 2.51
N THR A 34 1.74 -0.36 1.48
CA THR A 34 1.44 0.35 0.24
C THR A 34 1.72 -0.53 -0.98
N ALA A 35 0.85 -0.45 -1.98
CA ALA A 35 0.98 -1.19 -3.23
C ALA A 35 0.46 -0.35 -4.40
N ARG A 36 0.85 -0.77 -5.60
CA ARG A 36 0.44 -0.14 -6.86
C ARG A 36 -0.37 -1.13 -7.68
N TYR A 37 -1.43 -0.62 -8.29
CA TYR A 37 -2.19 -1.32 -9.31
C TYR A 37 -2.38 -0.42 -10.52
N ASP A 38 -2.12 -0.95 -11.71
CA ASP A 38 -2.19 -0.23 -12.98
C ASP A 38 -2.62 -1.20 -14.08
N GLY A 39 -3.91 -1.52 -14.10
CA GLY A 39 -4.51 -2.60 -14.89
C GLY A 39 -4.10 -4.03 -14.47
N ARG A 40 -2.98 -4.20 -13.77
CA ARG A 40 -2.48 -5.46 -13.22
C ARG A 40 -1.77 -5.23 -11.89
N TYR A 41 -1.65 -6.30 -11.11
CA TYR A 41 -0.86 -6.32 -9.89
C TYR A 41 0.64 -6.30 -10.20
N ASP A 42 1.41 -5.59 -9.39
CA ASP A 42 2.85 -5.75 -9.34
C ASP A 42 3.20 -6.94 -8.44
N TYR A 43 4.13 -7.79 -8.89
CA TYR A 43 4.67 -8.89 -8.10
C TYR A 43 6.15 -8.66 -7.76
N ARG A 44 6.57 -9.21 -6.64
CA ARG A 44 7.97 -9.33 -6.22
C ARG A 44 8.29 -10.82 -6.11
N PHE A 45 9.45 -11.24 -6.63
CA PHE A 45 9.83 -12.65 -6.69
C PHE A 45 10.86 -13.07 -5.65
N THR A 46 11.46 -12.08 -5.01
CA THR A 46 12.46 -12.28 -3.97
C THR A 46 12.07 -11.42 -2.77
N THR A 47 11.88 -12.05 -1.62
CA THR A 47 11.55 -11.36 -0.37
C THR A 47 12.57 -11.72 0.68
N ARG A 48 13.09 -10.74 1.42
CA ARG A 48 14.00 -10.99 2.54
C ARG A 48 13.24 -10.92 3.87
N VAL A 49 13.26 -11.99 4.64
CA VAL A 49 12.59 -12.09 5.96
C VAL A 49 13.60 -12.62 6.97
N GLY A 50 13.86 -11.88 8.05
CA GLY A 50 14.77 -12.34 9.12
C GLY A 50 16.19 -12.69 8.65
N GLY A 51 16.69 -12.03 7.61
CA GLY A 51 17.99 -12.33 6.99
C GLY A 51 17.97 -13.46 5.94
N VAL A 52 16.86 -14.19 5.82
CA VAL A 52 16.67 -15.25 4.80
C VAL A 52 16.07 -14.64 3.53
N GLU A 53 16.57 -15.08 2.38
CA GLU A 53 16.03 -14.69 1.08
C GLU A 53 15.12 -15.81 0.53
N LEU A 54 13.86 -15.46 0.29
CA LEU A 54 12.81 -16.36 -0.20
C LEU A 54 12.52 -16.04 -1.67
N HIS A 55 12.65 -17.05 -2.53
CA HIS A 55 12.33 -16.96 -3.96
C HIS A 55 10.91 -17.45 -4.23
N HIS A 56 9.93 -16.74 -3.68
CA HIS A 56 8.51 -17.02 -3.90
C HIS A 56 7.81 -15.76 -4.42
N PRO A 57 6.96 -15.88 -5.47
CA PRO A 57 6.18 -14.75 -5.95
C PRO A 57 5.19 -14.25 -4.90
N SER A 58 5.13 -12.95 -4.70
CA SER A 58 4.18 -12.29 -3.82
C SER A 58 3.77 -10.95 -4.41
N LEU A 59 2.63 -10.41 -3.98
CA LEU A 59 2.28 -9.04 -4.33
C LEU A 59 3.38 -8.09 -3.85
N ALA A 60 3.75 -7.14 -4.70
CA ALA A 60 4.78 -6.14 -4.41
C ALA A 60 4.22 -5.09 -3.45
N ILE A 61 4.24 -5.43 -2.16
CA ILE A 61 3.83 -4.57 -1.06
C ILE A 61 5.07 -3.96 -0.43
N GLU A 62 5.00 -2.66 -0.18
CA GLU A 62 6.00 -1.90 0.53
C GLU A 62 5.47 -1.50 1.89
N THR A 63 6.07 -2.07 2.93
CA THR A 63 5.74 -1.79 4.33
C THR A 63 6.65 -0.71 4.89
N VAL A 64 6.08 0.25 5.62
CA VAL A 64 6.83 1.25 6.38
C VAL A 64 6.40 1.21 7.85
N ALA A 65 7.38 1.40 8.75
CA ALA A 65 7.17 1.45 10.20
C ALA A 65 6.56 2.82 10.62
N ALA A 66 5.38 3.10 10.11
CA ALA A 66 4.54 4.24 10.45
C ALA A 66 3.09 3.75 10.55
N GLY A 67 2.65 3.43 11.76
CA GLY A 67 1.27 3.10 12.10
C GLY A 67 0.80 3.94 13.30
N GLY A 68 -0.43 3.72 13.78
CA GLY A 68 -0.97 4.50 14.92
C GLY A 68 -0.11 4.39 16.20
N GLY A 69 0.46 3.22 16.45
CA GLY A 69 1.34 2.92 17.58
C GLY A 69 2.79 3.28 17.37
N SER A 70 3.19 3.85 16.22
CA SER A 70 4.59 4.26 16.02
C SER A 70 5.00 5.30 17.05
N ILE A 71 6.08 5.00 17.78
CA ILE A 71 6.54 5.81 18.91
C ILE A 71 7.08 7.14 18.39
N CYS A 72 6.64 8.24 19.00
CA CYS A 72 7.05 9.60 18.73
C CYS A 72 8.07 10.04 19.78
N TRP A 73 9.32 10.28 19.37
CA TRP A 73 10.43 10.52 20.29
C TRP A 73 11.45 11.51 19.73
N PHE A 74 12.42 11.89 20.56
CA PHE A 74 13.52 12.77 20.19
C PHE A 74 14.87 12.06 20.35
N ASP A 75 15.68 12.03 19.29
CA ASP A 75 16.95 11.28 19.28
C ASP A 75 18.16 12.05 19.81
N GLY A 76 17.93 13.23 20.39
CA GLY A 76 18.98 14.16 20.80
C GLY A 76 19.28 15.24 19.74
N HIS A 77 18.87 15.03 18.49
CA HIS A 77 19.09 15.97 17.38
C HIS A 77 17.80 16.37 16.68
N ARG A 78 16.88 15.43 16.44
CA ARG A 78 15.61 15.65 15.73
C ARG A 78 14.50 14.76 16.24
N LEU A 79 13.27 15.19 15.96
CA LEU A 79 12.07 14.38 16.20
C LEU A 79 12.06 13.15 15.30
N ARG A 80 11.51 12.05 15.81
CA ARG A 80 11.41 10.75 15.16
C ARG A 80 10.01 10.16 15.36
N VAL A 81 9.58 9.38 14.38
CA VAL A 81 8.38 8.53 14.45
C VAL A 81 8.80 7.13 14.02
N GLY A 82 8.59 6.15 14.89
CA GLY A 82 9.10 4.80 14.72
C GLY A 82 10.64 4.72 14.76
N PRO A 83 11.23 3.60 14.29
CA PRO A 83 10.55 2.41 13.76
C PRO A 83 9.85 1.56 14.81
N GLU A 84 10.14 1.77 16.10
CA GLU A 84 9.51 1.05 17.19
C GLU A 84 8.01 1.40 17.29
N SER A 85 7.22 0.41 17.69
CA SER A 85 5.78 0.55 17.91
C SER A 85 5.45 0.22 19.35
N ALA A 86 4.52 0.97 19.92
CA ALA A 86 3.92 0.70 21.22
C ALA A 86 2.98 -0.54 21.20
N GLY A 87 2.64 -1.03 20.00
CA GLY A 87 1.77 -2.19 19.80
C GLY A 87 0.36 -1.96 20.33
N ALA A 88 -0.28 -3.03 20.81
CA ALA A 88 -1.57 -2.96 21.49
C ALA A 88 -1.45 -2.93 23.02
N ALA A 89 -0.36 -3.50 23.56
CA ALA A 89 -0.04 -3.52 24.98
C ALA A 89 1.47 -3.27 25.15
N PRO A 90 1.90 -2.19 25.83
CA PRO A 90 1.06 -1.22 26.54
C PRO A 90 0.22 -0.32 25.60
N GLY A 91 0.57 -0.23 24.32
CA GLY A 91 -0.13 0.62 23.36
C GLY A 91 0.26 2.10 23.49
N PRO A 92 -0.33 3.00 22.66
CA PRO A 92 -0.23 4.45 22.81
C PRO A 92 -0.52 4.93 24.23
N ALA A 93 0.04 6.06 24.64
CA ALA A 93 -0.15 6.62 25.98
C ALA A 93 -1.63 6.82 26.33
N CYS A 94 -2.44 7.26 25.36
CA CYS A 94 -3.88 7.45 25.50
C CYS A 94 -4.65 6.18 25.83
N TYR A 95 -4.08 4.98 25.64
CA TYR A 95 -4.75 3.73 26.04
C TYR A 95 -4.71 3.52 27.56
N GLY A 96 -3.95 4.34 28.30
CA GLY A 96 -3.96 4.34 29.77
C GLY A 96 -3.12 3.25 30.44
N ASN A 97 -2.41 2.41 29.67
CA ASN A 97 -1.59 1.30 30.21
C ASN A 97 -0.11 1.66 30.41
N GLY A 98 0.22 2.95 30.60
CA GLY A 98 1.60 3.41 30.75
C GLY A 98 2.43 3.36 29.45
N GLY A 99 1.76 3.47 28.31
CA GLY A 99 2.39 3.51 26.98
C GLY A 99 3.20 4.79 26.70
N PRO A 100 4.14 4.75 25.74
CA PRO A 100 4.86 5.95 25.30
C PRO A 100 3.99 6.84 24.40
N LEU A 101 4.47 8.06 24.14
CA LEU A 101 3.85 8.93 23.12
C LEU A 101 3.92 8.24 21.75
N ALA A 102 2.78 8.03 21.11
CA ALA A 102 2.64 7.41 19.79
C ALA A 102 1.81 8.28 18.84
N LEU A 103 1.76 7.89 17.56
CA LEU A 103 1.07 8.67 16.52
C LEU A 103 -0.44 8.79 16.76
N THR A 104 -1.08 7.80 17.39
CA THR A 104 -2.48 7.87 17.85
C THR A 104 -2.66 8.98 18.88
N ASP A 105 -1.72 9.17 19.82
CA ASP A 105 -1.74 10.27 20.79
C ASP A 105 -1.63 11.62 20.09
N VAL A 106 -0.75 11.70 19.08
CA VAL A 106 -0.58 12.91 18.27
C VAL A 106 -1.90 13.28 17.57
N ASN A 107 -2.56 12.31 16.93
CA ASN A 107 -3.83 12.54 16.25
C ASN A 107 -4.96 12.90 17.24
N LEU A 108 -4.98 12.29 18.42
CA LEU A 108 -5.93 12.61 19.49
C LEU A 108 -5.75 14.05 19.98
N LEU A 109 -4.52 14.47 20.26
CA LEU A 109 -4.20 15.81 20.75
C LEU A 109 -4.35 16.90 19.68
N LEU A 110 -4.27 16.54 18.39
CA LEU A 110 -4.60 17.41 17.26
C LEU A 110 -6.11 17.48 16.95
N GLY A 111 -6.95 16.82 17.75
CA GLY A 111 -8.40 16.84 17.59
C GLY A 111 -8.93 16.04 16.40
N LYS A 112 -8.12 15.14 15.82
CA LYS A 112 -8.52 14.31 14.67
C LYS A 112 -9.23 13.01 15.05
N LEU A 113 -9.26 12.69 16.34
CA LEU A 113 -9.92 11.51 16.89
C LEU A 113 -10.95 11.96 17.91
N ASP A 114 -12.13 11.36 17.84
CA ASP A 114 -13.12 11.43 18.90
C ASP A 114 -12.93 10.26 19.88
N PRO A 115 -12.60 10.54 21.16
CA PRO A 115 -12.56 9.54 22.21
C PRO A 115 -13.79 8.64 22.31
N ALA A 116 -14.98 9.14 21.99
CA ALA A 116 -16.23 8.39 22.11
C ALA A 116 -16.36 7.28 21.05
N LEU A 117 -15.68 7.42 19.92
CA LEU A 117 -15.70 6.45 18.81
C LEU A 117 -14.55 5.45 18.87
N MET A 118 -13.54 5.72 19.72
CA MET A 118 -12.53 4.73 20.03
C MET A 118 -13.23 3.61 20.81
N GLY A 119 -13.33 2.40 20.27
CA GLY A 119 -13.97 1.23 20.91
C GLY A 119 -13.33 0.77 22.23
N ILE A 120 -12.42 1.58 22.78
CA ILE A 120 -11.76 1.46 24.08
C ILE A 120 -11.74 2.85 24.74
N PRO A 121 -11.80 2.93 26.09
CA PRO A 121 -11.59 4.19 26.78
C PRO A 121 -10.22 4.78 26.45
N VAL A 122 -10.17 6.07 26.13
CA VAL A 122 -8.92 6.79 25.88
C VAL A 122 -8.77 8.01 26.80
N SER A 123 -7.54 8.27 27.22
CA SER A 123 -7.17 9.38 28.11
C SER A 123 -6.37 10.44 27.36
N ARG A 124 -7.00 11.60 27.13
CA ARG A 124 -6.31 12.80 26.61
C ARG A 124 -5.21 13.28 27.56
N ASP A 125 -5.40 13.12 28.86
CA ASP A 125 -4.41 13.54 29.86
C ASP A 125 -3.17 12.66 29.85
N ALA A 126 -3.32 11.35 29.65
CA ALA A 126 -2.19 10.44 29.49
C ALA A 126 -1.37 10.78 28.24
N ALA A 127 -2.04 11.05 27.10
CA ALA A 127 -1.38 11.52 25.89
C ALA A 127 -0.63 12.84 26.10
N ARG A 128 -1.27 13.81 26.78
CA ARG A 128 -0.67 15.13 27.06
C ARG A 128 0.54 15.00 27.99
N GLN A 129 0.48 14.14 29.01
CA GLN A 129 1.60 13.86 29.89
C GLN A 129 2.79 13.29 29.12
N ALA A 130 2.57 12.29 28.26
CA ALA A 130 3.63 11.73 27.42
C ALA A 130 4.23 12.78 26.46
N LEU A 131 3.42 13.69 25.91
CA LEU A 131 3.91 14.81 25.11
C LEU A 131 4.78 15.77 25.93
N HIS A 132 4.39 16.08 27.17
CA HIS A 132 5.18 16.93 28.06
C HIS A 132 6.56 16.35 28.35
N GLU A 133 6.68 15.04 28.52
CA GLU A 133 7.96 14.37 28.75
C GLU A 133 8.90 14.53 27.55
N VAL A 134 8.39 14.28 26.34
CA VAL A 134 9.17 14.48 25.10
C VAL A 134 9.54 15.95 24.91
N ARG A 135 8.61 16.87 25.20
CA ARG A 135 8.85 18.32 25.12
C ARG A 135 9.94 18.78 26.09
N ALA A 136 9.91 18.30 27.33
CA ALA A 136 10.93 18.59 28.34
C ALA A 136 12.30 18.07 27.91
N GLU A 137 12.36 16.88 27.30
CA GLU A 137 13.60 16.32 26.77
C GLU A 137 14.19 17.16 25.63
N VAL A 138 13.34 17.61 24.69
CA VAL A 138 13.76 18.52 23.60
C VAL A 138 14.32 19.81 24.17
N GLU A 139 13.64 20.43 25.13
CA GLU A 139 14.09 21.66 25.77
C GLU A 139 15.43 21.46 26.47
N ARG A 140 15.57 20.38 27.26
CA ARG A 140 16.79 20.04 27.99
C ARG A 140 18.00 19.86 27.08
N LYS A 141 17.82 19.23 25.92
CA LYS A 141 18.91 18.92 24.98
C LYS A 141 19.28 20.07 24.05
N THR A 142 18.30 20.91 23.69
CA THR A 142 18.49 21.95 22.66
C THR A 142 18.50 23.38 23.22
N GLY A 143 18.04 23.57 24.46
CA GLY A 143 17.79 24.88 25.05
C GLY A 143 16.60 25.62 24.44
N ARG A 144 15.83 24.99 23.54
CA ARG A 144 14.72 25.62 22.82
C ARG A 144 13.37 25.15 23.35
N LYS A 145 12.51 26.11 23.65
CA LYS A 145 11.11 25.86 23.99
C LYS A 145 10.27 25.80 22.71
N HIS A 146 9.57 24.70 22.52
CA HIS A 146 8.56 24.54 21.48
C HIS A 146 7.16 24.49 22.11
N SER A 147 6.14 24.93 21.38
CA SER A 147 4.74 24.73 21.77
C SER A 147 4.33 23.28 21.55
N GLU A 148 3.27 22.83 22.23
CA GLU A 148 2.69 21.50 22.02
C GLU A 148 2.27 21.30 20.56
N GLU A 149 1.56 22.28 20.00
CA GLU A 149 1.12 22.24 18.61
C GLU A 149 2.29 22.10 17.62
N THR A 150 3.40 22.80 17.85
CA THR A 150 4.59 22.67 16.98
C THR A 150 5.16 21.27 17.00
N LEU A 151 5.25 20.62 18.17
CA LEU A 151 5.75 19.25 18.28
C LEU A 151 4.78 18.24 17.65
N LEU A 152 3.49 18.38 17.93
CA LEU A 152 2.43 17.53 17.37
C LEU A 152 2.41 17.58 15.83
N ARG A 153 2.39 18.77 15.25
CA ARG A 153 2.47 18.97 13.79
C ARG A 153 3.80 18.48 13.21
N GLY A 154 4.88 18.56 13.99
CA GLY A 154 6.18 18.00 13.64
C GLY A 154 6.15 16.48 13.48
N PHE A 155 5.60 15.76 14.46
CA PHE A 155 5.45 14.31 14.40
C PHE A 155 4.51 13.87 13.28
N GLU A 156 3.36 14.54 13.14
CA GLU A 156 2.42 14.30 12.04
C GLU A 156 3.12 14.45 10.67
N ARG A 157 3.90 15.52 10.47
CA ARG A 157 4.63 15.77 9.23
C ARG A 157 5.65 14.66 8.95
N ILE A 158 6.40 14.21 9.97
CA ILE A 158 7.37 13.14 9.82
C ILE A 158 6.69 11.83 9.40
N ALA A 159 5.59 11.46 10.08
CA ALA A 159 4.82 10.26 9.74
C ALA A 159 4.30 10.30 8.28
N ASN A 160 3.72 11.44 7.88
CA ASN A 160 3.21 11.64 6.52
C ASN A 160 4.32 11.54 5.46
N GLU A 161 5.51 12.10 5.71
CA GLU A 161 6.64 11.99 4.77
C GLU A 161 7.21 10.57 4.69
N LEU A 162 7.21 9.81 5.79
CA LEU A 162 7.60 8.40 5.78
C LEU A 162 6.65 7.56 4.91
N MET A 163 5.34 7.74 5.08
CA MET A 163 4.31 7.06 4.29
C MET A 163 4.32 7.50 2.81
N ALA A 164 4.36 8.81 2.54
CA ALA A 164 4.52 9.32 1.17
C ALA A 164 5.83 8.83 0.53
N GLY A 165 6.90 8.71 1.31
CA GLY A 165 8.16 8.11 0.90
C GLY A 165 8.02 6.64 0.48
N ALA A 166 7.20 5.84 1.16
CA ALA A 166 6.89 4.47 0.76
C ALA A 166 6.15 4.42 -0.58
N ILE A 167 5.14 5.27 -0.75
CA ILE A 167 4.41 5.40 -2.01
C ILE A 167 5.34 5.81 -3.15
N ARG A 168 6.27 6.77 -2.94
CA ARG A 168 7.28 7.16 -3.94
C ARG A 168 8.20 6.00 -4.36
N ARG A 169 8.46 5.02 -3.49
CA ARG A 169 9.28 3.84 -3.82
C ARG A 169 8.58 2.87 -4.77
N ILE A 170 7.27 2.68 -4.59
CA ILE A 170 6.46 1.81 -5.46
C ILE A 170 5.98 2.51 -6.74
N SER A 171 6.06 3.85 -6.80
CA SER A 171 5.63 4.66 -7.95
C SER A 171 6.80 5.35 -8.66
N VAL A 172 7.22 6.52 -8.19
CA VAL A 172 8.20 7.42 -8.82
C VAL A 172 9.52 6.69 -9.13
N ARG A 173 10.06 5.91 -8.18
CA ARG A 173 11.31 5.17 -8.38
C ARG A 173 11.21 4.06 -9.43
N ARG A 174 9.99 3.68 -9.83
CA ARG A 174 9.69 2.73 -10.88
C ARG A 174 9.22 3.40 -12.17
N GLY A 175 9.28 4.74 -12.24
CA GLY A 175 8.89 5.53 -13.40
C GLY A 175 7.39 5.88 -13.47
N PHE A 176 6.63 5.69 -12.39
CA PHE A 176 5.19 6.01 -12.38
C PHE A 176 4.91 7.34 -11.67
N ASP A 177 4.08 8.19 -12.26
CA ASP A 177 3.68 9.48 -11.71
C ASP A 177 2.44 9.33 -10.80
N PRO A 178 2.55 9.51 -9.47
CA PRO A 178 1.43 9.39 -8.52
C PRO A 178 0.21 10.25 -8.87
N ARG A 179 0.41 11.40 -9.53
CA ARG A 179 -0.67 12.32 -9.90
C ARG A 179 -1.70 11.71 -10.84
N SER A 180 -1.35 10.60 -11.50
CA SER A 180 -2.22 9.86 -12.41
C SER A 180 -3.01 8.72 -11.76
N TYR A 181 -2.86 8.54 -10.43
CA TYR A 181 -3.48 7.48 -9.64
C TYR A 181 -4.49 8.06 -8.64
N ALA A 182 -5.51 7.28 -8.29
CA ALA A 182 -6.30 7.51 -7.08
C ALA A 182 -5.63 6.84 -5.86
N LEU A 183 -5.71 7.47 -4.69
CA LEU A 183 -5.22 6.89 -3.44
C LEU A 183 -6.35 6.16 -2.74
N VAL A 184 -6.32 4.83 -2.70
CA VAL A 184 -7.28 4.04 -1.92
C VAL A 184 -6.73 3.86 -0.51
N VAL A 185 -7.43 4.42 0.47
CA VAL A 185 -7.01 4.44 1.87
C VAL A 185 -7.88 3.50 2.67
N PHE A 186 -7.25 2.67 3.49
CA PHE A 186 -7.91 1.71 4.35
C PHE A 186 -7.06 1.37 5.59
N GLY A 187 -7.57 0.46 6.42
CA GLY A 187 -7.05 0.25 7.76
C GLY A 187 -7.59 1.29 8.74
N GLY A 188 -7.43 1.02 10.03
CA GLY A 188 -8.06 1.82 11.09
C GLY A 188 -7.52 3.24 11.26
N ALA A 189 -6.33 3.55 10.73
CA ALA A 189 -5.69 4.84 10.92
C ALA A 189 -5.40 5.60 9.61
N GLY A 190 -5.66 5.00 8.44
CA GLY A 190 -5.27 5.59 7.15
C GLY A 190 -5.97 6.92 6.85
N GLY A 191 -7.27 7.02 7.16
CA GLY A 191 -8.09 8.21 6.90
C GLY A 191 -7.53 9.49 7.55
N LEU A 192 -6.89 9.36 8.72
CA LEU A 192 -6.33 10.48 9.49
C LEU A 192 -5.18 11.20 8.77
N HIS A 193 -4.53 10.52 7.83
CA HIS A 193 -3.34 10.96 7.11
C HIS A 193 -3.59 11.15 5.61
N ALA A 194 -4.72 10.67 5.10
CA ALA A 194 -5.03 10.56 3.67
C ALA A 194 -4.84 11.85 2.88
N CYS A 195 -5.53 12.93 3.26
CA CYS A 195 -5.49 14.20 2.52
C CYS A 195 -4.07 14.78 2.47
N ARG A 196 -3.33 14.71 3.58
CA ARG A 196 -1.97 15.26 3.63
C ARG A 196 -0.98 14.44 2.82
N ILE A 197 -1.13 13.11 2.80
CA ILE A 197 -0.34 12.23 1.95
C ILE A 197 -0.65 12.50 0.47
N ALA A 198 -1.92 12.66 0.12
CA ALA A 198 -2.33 13.02 -1.24
C ALA A 198 -1.71 14.35 -1.69
N ASP A 199 -1.74 15.39 -0.85
CA ASP A 199 -1.08 16.67 -1.10
C ASP A 199 0.43 16.53 -1.37
N LEU A 200 1.14 15.78 -0.51
CA LEU A 200 2.59 15.53 -0.64
C LEU A 200 2.98 14.80 -1.93
N LEU A 201 2.04 14.08 -2.53
CA LEU A 201 2.22 13.32 -3.75
C LEU A 201 1.59 14.01 -4.98
N GLY A 202 0.90 15.14 -4.79
CA GLY A 202 0.18 15.86 -5.84
C GLY A 202 -1.05 15.10 -6.37
N MET A 203 -1.56 14.14 -5.60
CA MET A 203 -2.73 13.34 -5.98
C MET A 203 -4.01 14.15 -5.79
N ARG A 204 -4.97 13.96 -6.69
CA ARG A 204 -6.24 14.71 -6.70
C ARG A 204 -7.43 13.94 -6.17
N THR A 205 -7.29 12.63 -6.02
CA THR A 205 -8.40 11.74 -5.66
C THR A 205 -7.96 10.81 -4.54
N VAL A 206 -8.72 10.83 -3.45
CA VAL A 206 -8.66 9.85 -2.37
C VAL A 206 -9.98 9.07 -2.41
N VAL A 207 -9.88 7.75 -2.35
CA VAL A 207 -11.00 6.84 -2.19
C VAL A 207 -10.90 6.25 -0.79
N LEU A 208 -11.88 6.54 0.05
CA LEU A 208 -12.00 6.00 1.40
C LEU A 208 -13.28 5.16 1.46
N PRO A 209 -13.17 3.82 1.43
CA PRO A 209 -14.32 2.94 1.60
C PRO A 209 -14.94 3.11 2.98
N TYR A 210 -16.26 2.95 3.08
CA TYR A 210 -16.97 2.98 4.37
C TYR A 210 -16.38 1.94 5.35
N ASP A 211 -16.30 0.68 4.93
CA ASP A 211 -15.69 -0.40 5.70
C ASP A 211 -14.15 -0.44 5.58
N ALA A 212 -13.49 0.72 5.53
CA ALA A 212 -12.03 0.83 5.40
C ALA A 212 -11.27 -0.02 6.44
N GLY A 213 -11.78 -0.12 7.67
CA GLY A 213 -11.19 -0.96 8.72
C GLY A 213 -11.28 -2.47 8.46
N LEU A 214 -12.23 -2.92 7.63
CA LEU A 214 -12.51 -4.32 7.33
C LEU A 214 -12.07 -4.73 5.91
N LEU A 215 -11.52 -3.81 5.12
CA LEU A 215 -11.25 -4.01 3.70
C LEU A 215 -10.34 -5.23 3.43
N SER A 216 -9.37 -5.49 4.30
CA SER A 216 -8.49 -6.66 4.16
C SER A 216 -9.23 -7.99 4.36
N ALA A 217 -10.20 -8.05 5.27
CA ALA A 217 -11.05 -9.24 5.44
C ALA A 217 -11.99 -9.40 4.25
N TRP A 218 -12.61 -8.30 3.80
CA TRP A 218 -13.49 -8.31 2.62
C TRP A 218 -12.73 -8.75 1.36
N GLY A 219 -11.55 -8.19 1.13
CA GLY A 219 -10.71 -8.52 -0.02
C GLY A 219 -10.21 -9.97 -0.02
N LEU A 220 -10.05 -10.59 1.15
CA LEU A 220 -9.71 -12.01 1.26
C LEU A 220 -10.85 -12.89 0.73
N GLY A 221 -12.10 -12.56 1.10
CA GLY A 221 -13.29 -13.26 0.62
C GLY A 221 -13.52 -13.12 -0.90
N HIS A 222 -12.93 -12.11 -1.52
CA HIS A 222 -13.05 -11.83 -2.95
C HIS A 222 -11.76 -12.07 -3.74
N ALA A 223 -10.75 -12.69 -3.12
CA ALA A 223 -9.51 -13.03 -3.78
C ALA A 223 -9.74 -14.14 -4.81
N GLN A 224 -9.16 -13.94 -5.99
CA GLN A 224 -9.16 -14.96 -7.04
C GLN A 224 -8.01 -15.93 -6.77
N THR A 225 -8.24 -17.23 -6.97
CA THR A 225 -7.13 -18.20 -6.92
C THR A 225 -6.28 -18.03 -8.17
N GLU A 226 -5.02 -17.69 -7.97
CA GLU A 226 -4.04 -17.49 -9.04
C GLU A 226 -2.90 -18.49 -8.88
N GLN A 227 -2.39 -18.97 -10.02
CA GLN A 227 -1.19 -19.79 -10.09
C GLN A 227 -0.16 -19.06 -10.96
N LEU A 228 0.97 -18.73 -10.34
CA LEU A 228 2.10 -18.15 -11.04
C LEU A 228 3.17 -19.21 -11.30
N GLU A 229 3.45 -19.45 -12.58
CA GLU A 229 4.50 -20.33 -13.05
C GLU A 229 5.69 -19.53 -13.58
N SER A 230 6.90 -20.06 -13.39
CA SER A 230 8.11 -19.42 -13.90
C SER A 230 9.15 -20.40 -14.41
N ARG A 231 10.04 -19.89 -15.26
CA ARG A 231 11.20 -20.62 -15.81
C ARG A 231 12.40 -19.70 -15.90
N GLN A 232 13.54 -20.13 -15.35
CA GLN A 232 14.83 -19.48 -15.62
C GLN A 232 15.37 -19.91 -16.99
N VAL A 233 15.97 -18.96 -17.70
CA VAL A 233 16.52 -19.19 -19.05
C VAL A 233 17.98 -18.79 -19.12
N LEU A 234 18.33 -17.56 -18.76
CA LEU A 234 19.71 -17.03 -18.79
C LEU A 234 20.39 -17.21 -20.16
N LEU A 235 19.68 -16.88 -21.24
CA LEU A 235 20.19 -16.96 -22.62
C LEU A 235 20.00 -15.64 -23.36
N PRO A 236 20.90 -15.27 -24.31
CA PRO A 236 20.65 -14.18 -25.25
C PRO A 236 19.29 -14.35 -25.93
N PHE A 237 18.57 -13.25 -26.11
CA PHE A 237 17.21 -13.28 -26.68
C PHE A 237 17.16 -14.02 -28.03
N GLU A 238 18.08 -13.73 -28.94
CA GLU A 238 18.13 -14.39 -30.25
C GLU A 238 18.38 -15.90 -30.17
N ALA A 239 19.06 -16.38 -29.11
CA ALA A 239 19.33 -17.81 -28.94
C ALA A 239 18.12 -18.60 -28.41
N CYS A 240 17.12 -17.91 -27.85
CA CYS A 240 15.94 -18.53 -27.25
C CYS A 240 14.61 -18.10 -27.88
N ARG A 241 14.62 -17.12 -28.80
CA ARG A 241 13.44 -16.53 -29.46
C ARG A 241 12.42 -17.57 -29.93
N GLU A 242 12.85 -18.55 -30.72
CA GLU A 242 11.98 -19.59 -31.29
C GLU A 242 11.44 -20.57 -30.23
N LYS A 243 12.08 -20.66 -29.06
CA LYS A 243 11.68 -21.56 -27.97
C LYS A 243 10.66 -20.93 -27.02
N LEU A 244 10.51 -19.60 -27.03
CA LEU A 244 9.68 -18.87 -26.08
C LEU A 244 8.22 -19.35 -26.08
N GLY A 245 7.64 -19.56 -27.27
CA GLY A 245 6.26 -20.03 -27.40
C GLY A 245 6.04 -21.40 -26.75
N GLY A 246 6.93 -22.36 -27.03
CA GLY A 246 6.87 -23.70 -26.43
C GLY A 246 7.05 -23.66 -24.92
N TRP A 247 7.96 -22.83 -24.41
CA TRP A 247 8.15 -22.69 -22.97
C TRP A 247 6.95 -22.06 -22.27
N PHE A 248 6.27 -21.09 -22.89
CA PHE A 248 5.02 -20.55 -22.33
C PHE A 248 3.90 -21.59 -22.33
N ALA A 249 3.82 -22.45 -23.35
CA ALA A 249 2.86 -23.55 -23.37
C ALA A 249 3.13 -24.55 -22.22
N GLU A 250 4.40 -24.89 -21.98
CA GLU A 250 4.79 -25.72 -20.81
C GLU A 250 4.39 -25.06 -19.48
N LEU A 251 4.60 -23.74 -19.32
CA LEU A 251 4.18 -23.02 -18.11
C LEU A 251 2.67 -23.00 -17.95
N GLU A 252 1.93 -22.86 -19.04
CA GLU A 252 0.47 -22.84 -19.04
C GLU A 252 -0.09 -24.19 -18.57
N GLU A 253 0.46 -25.30 -19.08
CA GLU A 253 0.04 -26.64 -18.68
C GLU A 253 0.26 -26.88 -17.18
N ARG A 254 1.45 -26.54 -16.66
CA ARG A 254 1.73 -26.66 -15.22
C ARG A 254 0.80 -25.80 -14.38
N ALA A 255 0.47 -24.60 -14.86
CA ALA A 255 -0.44 -23.71 -14.14
C ALA A 255 -1.86 -24.28 -14.10
N ARG A 256 -2.33 -24.87 -15.21
CA ARG A 256 -3.62 -25.57 -15.29
C ARG A 256 -3.66 -26.76 -14.35
N GLU A 257 -2.69 -27.67 -14.43
CA GLU A 257 -2.60 -28.84 -13.55
C GLU A 257 -2.62 -28.47 -12.05
N ALA A 258 -1.95 -27.38 -11.67
CA ALA A 258 -1.91 -26.93 -10.29
C ALA A 258 -3.24 -26.34 -9.80
N LEU A 259 -4.00 -25.69 -10.68
CA LEU A 259 -5.35 -25.18 -10.37
C LEU A 259 -6.39 -26.31 -10.39
N GLU A 260 -6.27 -27.29 -11.30
CA GLU A 260 -7.11 -28.48 -11.33
C GLU A 260 -6.98 -29.32 -10.05
N LYS A 261 -5.75 -29.47 -9.52
CA LYS A 261 -5.50 -30.11 -8.22
C LYS A 261 -6.16 -29.37 -7.04
N GLN A 262 -6.52 -28.11 -7.21
CA GLN A 262 -7.28 -27.32 -6.24
C GLN A 262 -8.80 -27.38 -6.45
N GLY A 263 -9.26 -28.15 -7.45
CA GLY A 263 -10.67 -28.43 -7.71
C GLY A 263 -11.36 -27.51 -8.71
N PHE A 264 -10.60 -26.76 -9.52
CA PHE A 264 -11.14 -25.93 -10.60
C PHE A 264 -11.21 -26.69 -11.93
N GLY A 265 -12.28 -26.49 -12.71
CA GLY A 265 -12.44 -27.09 -14.03
C GLY A 265 -11.48 -26.50 -15.08
N PRO A 266 -11.00 -27.28 -16.06
CA PRO A 266 -10.09 -26.80 -17.12
C PRO A 266 -10.62 -25.60 -17.92
N GLU A 267 -11.93 -25.58 -18.18
CA GLU A 267 -12.65 -24.51 -18.88
C GLU A 267 -12.80 -23.23 -18.07
N GLU A 268 -12.62 -23.31 -16.75
CA GLU A 268 -12.73 -22.17 -15.84
C GLU A 268 -11.40 -21.42 -15.67
N ILE A 269 -10.28 -22.03 -16.10
CA ILE A 269 -8.93 -21.51 -15.91
C ILE A 269 -8.53 -20.62 -17.09
N GLU A 270 -8.17 -19.36 -16.79
CA GLU A 270 -7.77 -18.37 -17.77
C GLU A 270 -6.31 -17.94 -17.56
N VAL A 271 -5.53 -17.87 -18.65
CA VAL A 271 -4.22 -17.21 -18.62
C VAL A 271 -4.42 -15.70 -18.59
N ARG A 272 -4.05 -15.08 -17.46
CA ARG A 272 -4.18 -13.64 -17.24
C ARG A 272 -3.05 -12.85 -17.89
N SER A 273 -1.82 -13.35 -17.83
CA SER A 273 -0.67 -12.64 -18.37
C SER A 273 0.54 -13.53 -18.61
N ARG A 274 1.36 -13.11 -19.58
CA ARG A 274 2.65 -13.70 -19.94
C ARG A 274 3.68 -12.57 -20.04
N TRP A 275 4.84 -12.75 -19.44
CA TRP A 275 5.91 -11.75 -19.52
C TRP A 275 7.29 -12.36 -19.33
N LEU A 276 8.30 -11.61 -19.74
CA LEU A 276 9.71 -11.96 -19.61
C LEU A 276 10.42 -10.94 -18.72
N HIS A 277 11.50 -11.38 -18.10
CA HIS A 277 12.49 -10.51 -17.51
C HIS A 277 13.70 -10.43 -18.44
N LEU A 278 13.96 -9.25 -18.99
CA LEU A 278 15.11 -8.99 -19.86
C LEU A 278 16.11 -8.04 -19.19
N ARG A 279 17.39 -8.28 -19.44
CA ARG A 279 18.49 -7.40 -19.04
C ARG A 279 19.55 -7.41 -20.11
N PHE A 280 20.43 -6.41 -20.15
CA PHE A 280 21.64 -6.56 -20.94
C PHE A 280 22.63 -7.46 -20.22
N ARG A 281 23.39 -8.26 -20.98
CA ARG A 281 24.49 -9.06 -20.42
C ARG A 281 25.40 -8.18 -19.55
N GLY A 282 25.68 -8.66 -18.33
CA GLY A 282 26.50 -7.95 -17.34
C GLY A 282 25.71 -7.00 -16.42
N GLN A 283 24.42 -6.77 -16.69
CA GLN A 283 23.56 -6.07 -15.73
C GLN A 283 23.04 -7.03 -14.67
N GLU A 284 22.93 -6.54 -13.43
CA GLU A 284 22.33 -7.32 -12.34
C GLU A 284 20.80 -7.31 -12.41
N SER A 285 20.19 -6.16 -12.68
CA SER A 285 18.73 -5.97 -12.65
C SER A 285 18.08 -6.20 -14.01
N SER A 286 16.91 -6.82 -14.02
CA SER A 286 16.07 -7.02 -15.21
C SER A 286 14.85 -6.12 -15.25
N LEU A 287 14.35 -5.90 -16.46
CA LEU A 287 13.10 -5.23 -16.74
C LEU A 287 12.04 -6.24 -17.15
N GLU A 288 10.86 -6.07 -16.59
CA GLU A 288 9.68 -6.84 -16.98
C GLU A 288 9.14 -6.35 -18.33
N VAL A 289 8.93 -7.27 -19.26
CA VAL A 289 8.45 -7.01 -20.63
C VAL A 289 7.27 -7.94 -20.95
N PRO A 290 6.08 -7.42 -21.25
CA PRO A 290 4.93 -8.23 -21.67
C PRO A 290 5.26 -9.11 -22.88
N PHE A 291 4.71 -10.32 -22.90
CA PHE A 291 4.85 -11.25 -24.01
C PHE A 291 3.54 -11.43 -24.75
N SER A 292 3.54 -11.08 -26.03
CA SER A 292 2.47 -11.44 -26.98
C SER A 292 3.04 -12.33 -28.08
N THR A 293 4.05 -11.84 -28.79
CA THR A 293 4.84 -12.58 -29.78
C THR A 293 6.34 -12.31 -29.59
N PRO A 294 7.23 -13.18 -30.08
CA PRO A 294 8.66 -12.96 -30.02
C PRO A 294 9.09 -11.61 -30.65
N GLU A 295 8.47 -11.20 -31.76
CA GLU A 295 8.79 -9.96 -32.50
C GLU A 295 8.53 -8.70 -31.66
N ALA A 296 7.55 -8.75 -30.75
CA ALA A 296 7.16 -7.61 -29.93
C ALA A 296 8.08 -7.38 -28.72
N VAL A 297 8.89 -8.37 -28.33
CA VAL A 297 9.68 -8.35 -27.09
C VAL A 297 10.75 -7.25 -27.11
N LEU A 298 11.61 -7.21 -28.13
CA LEU A 298 12.71 -6.23 -28.17
C LEU A 298 12.22 -4.78 -28.33
N PRO A 299 11.21 -4.47 -29.16
CA PRO A 299 10.60 -3.14 -29.18
C PRO A 299 10.07 -2.70 -27.81
N ALA A 300 9.33 -3.58 -27.12
CA ALA A 300 8.78 -3.29 -25.79
C ALA A 300 9.89 -3.12 -24.74
N PHE A 301 10.93 -3.96 -24.77
CA PHE A 301 12.11 -3.82 -23.91
C PHE A 301 12.80 -2.47 -24.12
N ARG A 302 13.03 -2.07 -25.38
CA ARG A 302 13.64 -0.80 -25.74
C ARG A 302 12.85 0.40 -25.24
N GLN A 303 11.53 0.39 -25.45
CA GLN A 303 10.65 1.45 -24.98
C GLN A 303 10.73 1.58 -23.45
N ARG A 304 10.65 0.46 -22.74
CA ARG A 304 10.65 0.43 -21.27
C ARG A 304 11.99 0.83 -20.68
N TYR A 305 13.10 0.41 -21.31
CA TYR A 305 14.44 0.80 -20.91
C TYR A 305 14.66 2.31 -21.08
N ARG A 306 14.27 2.89 -22.23
CA ARG A 306 14.35 4.35 -22.45
C ARG A 306 13.47 5.13 -21.48
N HIS A 307 12.28 4.62 -21.18
CA HIS A 307 11.40 5.25 -20.21
C HIS A 307 12.01 5.31 -18.81
N LEU A 308 12.69 4.25 -18.38
CA LEU A 308 13.26 4.17 -17.03
C LEU A 308 14.62 4.87 -16.90
N PHE A 309 15.48 4.76 -17.91
CA PHE A 309 16.89 5.20 -17.84
C PHE A 309 17.21 6.40 -18.74
N GLY A 310 16.30 6.83 -19.61
CA GLY A 310 16.50 7.95 -20.54
C GLY A 310 17.38 7.65 -21.75
N HIS A 311 17.95 6.45 -21.87
CA HIS A 311 18.79 6.03 -23.00
C HIS A 311 18.54 4.57 -23.39
N TYR A 312 19.22 4.06 -24.43
CA TYR A 312 19.24 2.63 -24.78
C TYR A 312 20.64 2.24 -25.30
N PRO A 313 21.34 1.27 -24.67
CA PRO A 313 22.61 0.74 -25.16
C PRO A 313 22.43 -0.03 -26.48
N GLU A 314 22.76 0.57 -27.61
CA GLU A 314 22.56 -0.06 -28.93
C GLU A 314 23.48 -1.28 -29.16
N GLU A 315 24.66 -1.31 -28.53
CA GLU A 315 25.61 -2.44 -28.59
C GLU A 315 25.34 -3.53 -27.54
N GLY A 316 24.39 -3.29 -26.63
CA GLY A 316 24.09 -4.24 -25.57
C GLY A 316 23.43 -5.50 -26.14
N VAL A 317 23.78 -6.67 -25.61
CA VAL A 317 23.12 -7.95 -25.95
C VAL A 317 22.00 -8.22 -24.95
N PRO A 318 20.71 -8.14 -25.34
CA PRO A 318 19.60 -8.48 -24.45
C PRO A 318 19.62 -9.98 -24.13
N GLU A 319 19.48 -10.30 -22.86
CA GLU A 319 19.40 -11.64 -22.29
C GLU A 319 18.04 -11.83 -21.63
N VAL A 320 17.39 -12.97 -21.90
CA VAL A 320 16.19 -13.39 -21.20
C VAL A 320 16.62 -14.09 -19.92
N GLU A 321 16.36 -13.44 -18.78
CA GLU A 321 16.63 -14.00 -17.45
C GLU A 321 15.60 -15.09 -17.10
N SER A 322 14.31 -14.75 -17.23
CA SER A 322 13.21 -15.65 -16.90
C SER A 322 11.93 -15.36 -17.67
N LEU A 323 11.06 -16.37 -17.75
CA LEU A 323 9.68 -16.28 -18.23
C LEU A 323 8.74 -16.46 -17.04
N LYS A 324 7.59 -15.78 -17.09
CA LYS A 324 6.56 -15.84 -16.06
C LYS A 324 5.17 -15.84 -16.68
N LEU A 325 4.31 -16.70 -16.16
CA LEU A 325 2.92 -16.85 -16.58
C LEU A 325 2.03 -16.83 -15.34
N LEU A 326 0.93 -16.07 -15.41
CA LEU A 326 -0.11 -16.06 -14.39
C LEU A 326 -1.38 -16.65 -14.98
N ALA A 327 -1.86 -17.74 -14.40
CA ALA A 327 -3.19 -18.28 -14.66
C ALA A 327 -4.09 -18.02 -13.44
N ALA A 328 -5.39 -17.90 -13.66
CA ALA A 328 -6.35 -17.70 -12.59
C ALA A 328 -7.60 -18.54 -12.82
N ALA A 329 -8.11 -19.12 -11.74
CA ALA A 329 -9.45 -19.69 -11.67
C ALA A 329 -10.51 -18.57 -11.75
N PRO A 330 -11.80 -18.83 -12.02
CA PRO A 330 -12.78 -17.77 -12.21
C PRO A 330 -13.01 -17.01 -10.91
N ARG A 331 -13.36 -15.72 -11.03
CA ARG A 331 -13.66 -14.91 -9.85
C ARG A 331 -15.07 -15.25 -9.37
N ARG A 332 -15.21 -15.59 -8.09
CA ARG A 332 -16.53 -15.60 -7.43
C ARG A 332 -16.89 -14.17 -7.07
N GLU A 333 -17.80 -13.56 -7.82
CA GLU A 333 -18.39 -12.29 -7.44
C GLU A 333 -19.43 -12.53 -6.34
N ALA A 334 -19.17 -12.07 -5.12
CA ALA A 334 -20.23 -11.94 -4.14
C ALA A 334 -20.93 -10.58 -4.35
N PRO A 335 -22.27 -10.53 -4.36
CA PRO A 335 -22.99 -9.27 -4.39
C PRO A 335 -22.67 -8.47 -3.13
N MET A 336 -22.31 -7.20 -3.31
CA MET A 336 -22.11 -6.29 -2.19
C MET A 336 -23.49 -5.80 -1.76
N GLN A 337 -23.92 -6.19 -0.56
CA GLN A 337 -25.12 -5.62 0.03
C GLN A 337 -24.76 -4.22 0.53
N THR A 338 -25.41 -3.21 -0.04
CA THR A 338 -25.44 -1.87 0.56
C THR A 338 -26.43 -1.94 1.72
N GLU A 339 -25.93 -2.13 2.94
CA GLU A 339 -26.78 -1.94 4.12
C GLU A 339 -27.05 -0.44 4.33
N GLY A 340 -28.26 -0.13 4.78
CA GLY A 340 -28.74 1.24 4.95
C GLY A 340 -28.06 1.98 6.10
N VAL A 341 -27.90 3.27 5.88
CA VAL A 341 -27.57 4.35 6.82
C VAL A 341 -28.23 4.15 8.20
N ARG A 342 -27.45 4.26 9.29
CA ARG A 342 -27.96 4.37 10.67
C ARG A 342 -27.91 5.84 11.12
N GLN A 343 -28.90 6.28 11.89
CA GLN A 343 -28.95 7.65 12.40
C GLN A 343 -28.09 7.81 13.65
N GLY A 344 -27.18 8.78 13.64
CA GLY A 344 -26.39 9.25 14.79
C GLY A 344 -26.78 10.69 15.19
N GLU A 345 -26.28 11.15 16.34
CA GLU A 345 -26.48 12.51 16.83
C GLU A 345 -25.26 13.41 16.52
N GLU A 346 -25.54 14.68 16.26
CA GLU A 346 -24.57 15.73 15.92
C GLU A 346 -23.60 16.02 17.10
N VAL A 347 -22.30 15.83 16.88
CA VAL A 347 -21.23 16.24 17.81
C VAL A 347 -20.33 17.26 17.10
N ARG A 348 -19.71 18.20 17.82
CA ARG A 348 -18.78 19.20 17.25
C ARG A 348 -17.39 19.07 17.88
N VAL A 349 -16.33 19.18 17.05
CA VAL A 349 -14.94 19.26 17.53
C VAL A 349 -14.24 20.51 16.98
N GLU A 350 -13.85 21.40 17.89
CA GLU A 350 -12.85 22.48 17.70
C GLU A 350 -12.94 23.33 16.42
N GLY A 351 -14.15 23.67 15.96
CA GLY A 351 -14.37 24.67 14.89
C GLY A 351 -14.24 24.14 13.45
N CYS A 352 -13.98 22.86 13.26
CA CYS A 352 -14.24 22.17 11.99
C CYS A 352 -15.60 21.46 12.07
N PRO A 353 -16.44 21.53 11.02
CA PRO A 353 -17.63 20.70 10.92
C PRO A 353 -17.23 19.22 11.07
N LEU A 354 -17.83 18.57 12.06
CA LEU A 354 -17.79 17.13 12.19
C LEU A 354 -19.01 16.57 11.47
N ILE A 355 -18.79 15.53 10.68
CA ILE A 355 -19.85 14.84 9.94
C ILE A 355 -19.74 13.38 10.30
N GLN A 356 -20.85 12.81 10.75
CA GLN A 356 -20.96 11.37 10.96
C GLN A 356 -21.08 10.71 9.59
N TRP A 357 -20.26 9.71 9.31
CA TRP A 357 -20.28 9.01 8.03
C TRP A 357 -21.66 8.45 7.73
N ASP A 358 -22.32 7.91 8.73
CA ASP A 358 -23.63 7.27 8.57
C ASP A 358 -24.70 8.26 8.13
N GLU A 359 -24.56 9.56 8.42
CA GLU A 359 -25.53 10.58 8.02
C GLU A 359 -25.40 11.02 6.57
N LEU A 360 -24.36 10.55 5.85
CA LEU A 360 -24.13 10.93 4.47
C LEU A 360 -25.08 10.22 3.50
N GLU A 361 -25.66 10.99 2.58
CA GLU A 361 -26.45 10.46 1.48
C GLU A 361 -25.58 10.23 0.22
N PRO A 362 -25.89 9.21 -0.60
CA PRO A 362 -25.23 9.01 -1.88
C PRO A 362 -25.27 10.26 -2.77
N GLY A 363 -24.11 10.73 -3.21
CA GLY A 363 -23.96 11.93 -4.05
C GLY A 363 -23.82 13.24 -3.27
N GLN A 364 -23.89 13.22 -1.94
CA GLN A 364 -23.64 14.39 -1.10
C GLN A 364 -22.21 14.91 -1.26
N ILE A 365 -22.07 16.24 -1.33
CA ILE A 365 -20.78 16.93 -1.41
C ILE A 365 -20.58 17.73 -0.14
N VAL A 366 -19.47 17.49 0.55
CA VAL A 366 -19.07 18.23 1.74
C VAL A 366 -17.82 19.05 1.41
N PRO A 367 -17.87 20.39 1.49
CA PRO A 367 -16.67 21.21 1.39
C PRO A 367 -15.82 21.11 2.67
N GLY A 368 -14.50 21.00 2.50
CA GLY A 368 -13.57 21.10 3.62
C GLY A 368 -13.32 22.55 4.08
N PRO A 369 -12.63 22.75 5.23
CA PRO A 369 -12.12 21.71 6.12
C PRO A 369 -13.26 21.08 6.95
N CYS A 370 -13.26 19.75 7.07
CA CYS A 370 -14.20 19.00 7.89
C CYS A 370 -13.52 17.73 8.42
N LEU A 371 -14.09 17.16 9.48
CA LEU A 371 -13.77 15.81 9.93
C LEU A 371 -14.94 14.91 9.59
N LEU A 372 -14.62 13.77 9.00
CA LEU A 372 -15.57 12.71 8.71
C LEU A 372 -15.24 11.56 9.67
N LEU A 373 -16.17 11.23 10.56
CA LEU A 373 -16.00 10.20 11.58
C LEU A 373 -16.93 9.01 11.35
#